data_AF-A0A0B1QWY3-F1
#
_entry.id   AF-A0A0B1QWY3-F1
#
_cell.length_a   1.000
_cell.length_b   1.000
_cell.length_c   1.000
_cell.angle_alpha   90.00
_cell.angle_beta   90.00
_cell.angle_gamma   90.00
#
_symmetry.space_group_name_H-M   'P 1'
#
loop_
_entity.id
_entity.type
_entity.pdbx_description
1 polymer ?
#
loop_
_entity_poly.entity_id
_entity_poly.type
_entity_poly.pdbx_seq_one_letter_code
_entity_poly.pdbx_strand_id
1 'polypeptide(L)'
;MTLIETLAQWCATPPPFSPRARQLACEAITDTLACLVAGRSDFSTLAVQQAWPDTQRTPSQDALMNATAAHAIDFDDNFAPGMSHASAVLVPALLAVIKDAEGPALIRAYLIGLQAQAYIGEAIGYQHYTAGWHGTSTVGCIGSAAGVAALMGLDAAGIARALSIAVS
;
A
#
# COMPACT_ATOMS: atom_id res chain seq x y z
N MET A 1 18.78 1.90 18.20
CA MET A 1 17.55 1.81 17.40
C MET A 1 17.97 1.57 15.95
N THR A 2 17.51 0.48 15.35
CA THR A 2 17.79 0.12 13.94
C THR A 2 16.91 0.91 12.97
N LEU A 3 17.17 0.82 11.66
CA LEU A 3 16.34 1.46 10.64
C LEU A 3 14.87 1.03 10.74
N ILE A 4 14.64 -0.29 10.87
CA ILE A 4 13.30 -0.86 10.95
C ILE A 4 12.57 -0.45 12.24
N GLU A 5 13.28 -0.39 13.38
CA GLU A 5 12.73 0.10 14.64
C GLU A 5 12.38 1.59 14.56
N THR A 6 13.21 2.39 13.86
CA THR A 6 13.00 3.82 13.68
C THR A 6 11.76 4.09 12.83
N LEU A 7 11.65 3.37 11.71
CA LEU A 7 10.48 3.47 10.83
C LEU A 7 9.21 2.99 11.53
N ALA A 8 9.27 1.85 12.21
CA ALA A 8 8.13 1.31 12.96
C ALA A 8 7.67 2.24 14.08
N GLN A 9 8.59 2.89 14.79
CA GLN A 9 8.26 3.88 15.80
C GLN A 9 7.55 5.10 15.19
N TRP A 10 8.03 5.59 14.05
CA TRP A 10 7.37 6.68 13.32
C TRP A 10 5.95 6.28 12.87
N CYS A 11 5.78 5.06 12.33
CA CYS A 11 4.47 4.55 11.90
C CYS A 11 3.48 4.35 13.06
N ALA A 12 3.96 3.96 14.24
CA ALA A 12 3.12 3.79 15.43
C ALA A 12 2.60 5.14 15.95
N THR A 13 3.46 6.16 15.94
CA THR A 13 3.16 7.49 16.49
C THR A 13 3.49 8.61 15.48
N PRO A 14 2.82 8.66 14.32
CA PRO A 14 3.08 9.68 13.32
C PRO A 14 2.57 11.04 13.83
N PRO A 15 3.21 12.14 13.44
CA PRO A 15 2.69 13.48 13.72
C PRO A 15 1.32 13.68 13.03
N PRO A 16 0.50 14.65 13.48
CA PRO A 16 -0.75 14.97 12.82
C PRO A 16 -0.54 15.37 11.36
N PHE A 17 -1.28 14.74 10.45
CA PHE A 17 -1.23 15.08 9.02
C PHE A 17 -1.99 16.39 8.73
N SER A 18 -1.39 17.23 7.88
CA SER A 18 -2.00 18.49 7.46
C SER A 18 -3.34 18.26 6.75
N PRO A 19 -4.24 19.27 6.72
CA PRO A 19 -5.47 19.18 5.94
C PRO A 19 -5.20 18.88 4.46
N ARG A 20 -4.14 19.46 3.89
CA ARG A 20 -3.76 19.23 2.49
C ARG A 20 -3.31 17.78 2.25
N ALA A 21 -2.52 17.21 3.15
CA ALA A 21 -2.09 15.81 3.03
C ALA A 21 -3.30 14.86 3.06
N ARG A 22 -4.26 15.11 3.96
CA ARG A 22 -5.50 14.32 4.04
C ARG A 22 -6.35 14.46 2.78
N GLN A 23 -6.47 15.66 2.23
CA GLN A 23 -7.19 15.88 0.97
C GLN A 23 -6.54 15.11 -0.18
N LEU A 24 -5.23 15.22 -0.36
CA LEU A 24 -4.49 14.51 -1.40
C LEU A 24 -4.60 12.98 -1.25
N ALA A 25 -4.60 12.48 -0.01
CA ALA A 25 -4.85 11.06 0.25
C ALA A 25 -6.26 10.64 -0.21
N CYS A 26 -7.30 11.45 0.08
CA CYS A 26 -8.65 11.16 -0.44
C CYS A 26 -8.67 11.12 -1.98
N GLU A 27 -8.00 12.06 -2.63
CA GLU A 27 -7.90 12.13 -4.09
C GLU A 27 -7.22 10.86 -4.65
N ALA A 28 -6.06 10.47 -4.12
CA ALA A 28 -5.33 9.28 -4.56
C ALA A 28 -6.10 7.96 -4.30
N ILE A 29 -6.77 7.84 -3.15
CA ILE A 29 -7.63 6.69 -2.84
C ILE A 29 -8.78 6.62 -3.85
N THR A 30 -9.42 7.75 -4.15
CA THR A 30 -10.54 7.81 -5.10
C THR A 30 -10.09 7.45 -6.51
N ASP A 31 -8.94 7.96 -6.94
CA ASP A 31 -8.32 7.65 -8.23
C ASP A 31 -8.01 6.15 -8.36
N THR A 32 -7.43 5.54 -7.33
CA THR A 32 -7.12 4.11 -7.33
C THR A 32 -8.37 3.24 -7.37
N LEU A 33 -9.44 3.64 -6.67
CA LEU A 33 -10.74 2.96 -6.77
C LEU A 33 -11.31 3.03 -8.19
N ALA A 34 -11.13 4.14 -8.90
CA ALA A 34 -11.54 4.27 -10.29
C ALA A 34 -10.72 3.33 -11.20
N CYS A 35 -9.40 3.26 -11.01
CA CYS A 35 -8.52 2.36 -11.75
C CYS A 35 -8.88 0.89 -11.51
N LEU A 36 -9.15 0.51 -10.25
CA LEU A 36 -9.63 -0.82 -9.89
C LEU A 36 -10.92 -1.17 -10.63
N VAL A 37 -11.90 -0.26 -10.64
CA VAL A 37 -13.17 -0.48 -11.36
C VAL A 37 -12.94 -0.59 -12.86
N ALA A 38 -12.03 0.20 -13.44
CA ALA A 38 -11.71 0.16 -14.86
C ALA A 38 -11.00 -1.14 -15.27
N GLY A 39 -10.06 -1.62 -14.45
CA GLY A 39 -9.27 -2.83 -14.69
C GLY A 39 -9.94 -4.14 -14.25
N ARG A 40 -11.15 -4.10 -13.67
CA ARG A 40 -11.83 -5.27 -13.09
C ARG A 40 -12.11 -6.41 -14.08
N SER A 41 -12.18 -6.09 -15.36
CA SER A 41 -12.47 -7.03 -16.46
C SER A 41 -11.25 -7.30 -17.34
N ASP A 42 -10.08 -6.79 -16.97
CA ASP A 42 -8.84 -7.10 -17.68
C ASP A 42 -8.50 -8.60 -17.58
N PHE A 43 -7.83 -9.15 -18.59
CA PHE A 43 -7.50 -10.57 -18.63
C PHE A 43 -6.65 -11.01 -17.43
N SER A 44 -5.76 -10.14 -16.93
CA SER A 44 -4.92 -10.42 -15.76
C SER A 44 -5.76 -10.51 -14.49
N THR A 45 -6.68 -9.57 -14.28
CA THR A 45 -7.64 -9.58 -13.17
C THR A 45 -8.50 -10.84 -13.19
N LEU A 46 -9.05 -11.18 -14.36
CA LEU A 46 -9.88 -12.37 -14.52
C LEU A 46 -9.10 -13.66 -14.23
N ALA A 47 -7.82 -13.73 -14.63
CA ALA A 47 -6.97 -14.88 -14.34
C ALA A 47 -6.74 -15.06 -12.83
N VAL A 48 -6.49 -13.97 -12.08
CA VAL A 48 -6.35 -14.02 -10.62
C VAL A 48 -7.67 -14.42 -9.96
N GLN A 49 -8.81 -13.91 -10.42
CA GLN A 49 -10.13 -14.30 -9.91
C GLN A 49 -10.44 -15.78 -10.17
N GLN A 50 -10.03 -16.32 -11.33
CA GLN A 50 -10.21 -17.74 -11.66
C GLN A 50 -9.34 -18.66 -10.81
N ALA A 51 -8.18 -18.19 -10.33
CA ALA A 51 -7.34 -18.94 -9.40
C ALA A 51 -7.96 -19.09 -8.00
N TRP A 52 -8.86 -18.18 -7.63
CA TRP A 52 -9.64 -18.22 -6.38
C TRP A 52 -11.13 -17.97 -6.65
N PRO A 53 -11.82 -18.97 -7.25
CA PRO A 53 -13.20 -18.82 -7.69
C PRO A 53 -14.20 -18.74 -6.53
N ASP A 54 -13.78 -19.15 -5.33
CA ASP A 54 -14.60 -19.10 -4.12
C ASP A 54 -14.95 -17.66 -3.74
N THR A 55 -16.17 -17.50 -3.21
CA THR A 55 -16.69 -16.22 -2.73
C THR A 55 -16.26 -15.93 -1.29
N GLN A 56 -15.82 -16.94 -0.53
CA GLN A 56 -15.18 -16.76 0.78
C GLN A 56 -13.68 -16.58 0.60
N ARG A 57 -13.25 -15.32 0.58
CA ARG A 57 -11.86 -14.94 0.39
C ARG A 57 -11.26 -14.45 1.69
N THR A 58 -9.97 -14.72 1.84
CA THR A 58 -9.14 -14.09 2.86
C THR A 58 -8.82 -12.65 2.45
N PRO A 59 -8.54 -11.76 3.41
CA PRO A 59 -8.10 -10.40 3.10
C PRO A 59 -6.91 -10.33 2.12
N SER A 60 -5.95 -11.25 2.21
CA SER A 60 -4.80 -11.27 1.29
C SER A 60 -5.21 -11.63 -0.15
N GLN A 61 -6.21 -12.49 -0.34
CA GLN A 61 -6.75 -12.82 -1.66
C GLN A 61 -7.52 -11.62 -2.24
N ASP A 62 -8.33 -10.94 -1.44
CA ASP A 62 -9.04 -9.74 -1.89
C ASP A 62 -8.08 -8.61 -2.24
N ALA A 63 -7.05 -8.39 -1.42
CA ALA A 63 -5.99 -7.42 -1.71
C ALA A 63 -5.28 -7.72 -3.03
N LEU A 64 -4.93 -8.99 -3.28
CA LEU A 64 -4.26 -9.41 -4.51
C LEU A 64 -5.13 -9.14 -5.74
N MET A 65 -6.41 -9.55 -5.73
CA MET A 65 -7.32 -9.31 -6.85
C MET A 65 -7.53 -7.83 -7.13
N ASN A 66 -7.74 -7.04 -6.07
CA ASN A 66 -7.99 -5.62 -6.17
C ASN A 66 -6.73 -4.85 -6.63
N ALA A 67 -5.54 -5.28 -6.20
CA ALA A 67 -4.27 -4.70 -6.66
C ALA A 67 -3.99 -5.05 -8.13
N THR A 68 -4.27 -6.29 -8.55
CA THR A 68 -4.21 -6.65 -9.97
C THR A 68 -5.13 -5.75 -10.79
N ALA A 69 -6.40 -5.60 -10.38
CA ALA A 69 -7.34 -4.72 -11.07
C ALA A 69 -6.91 -3.25 -11.08
N ALA A 70 -6.38 -2.74 -9.97
CA ALA A 70 -5.94 -1.36 -9.85
C ALA A 70 -4.80 -1.03 -10.83
N HIS A 71 -3.91 -1.98 -11.09
CA HIS A 71 -2.73 -1.79 -11.94
C HIS A 71 -2.86 -2.40 -13.34
N ALA A 72 -3.97 -3.08 -13.66
CA ALA A 72 -4.10 -3.92 -14.86
C ALA A 72 -3.96 -3.15 -16.19
N ILE A 73 -4.29 -1.85 -16.19
CA ILE A 73 -4.35 -1.03 -17.40
C ILE A 73 -3.34 0.12 -17.41
N ASP A 74 -2.36 0.10 -16.51
CA ASP A 74 -1.31 1.12 -16.38
C ASP A 74 -1.86 2.57 -16.30
N PHE A 75 -2.96 2.78 -15.58
CA PHE A 75 -3.64 4.08 -15.48
C PHE A 75 -3.63 4.68 -14.07
N ASP A 76 -3.15 3.91 -13.10
CA ASP A 76 -2.98 4.30 -11.71
C ASP A 76 -1.83 5.30 -11.48
N ASP A 77 -1.74 5.82 -10.27
CA ASP A 77 -0.80 6.89 -9.92
C ASP A 77 0.68 6.50 -10.02
N ASN A 78 1.54 7.51 -10.05
CA ASN A 78 2.98 7.33 -9.93
C ASN A 78 3.52 8.10 -8.73
N PHE A 79 4.47 7.49 -8.02
CA PHE A 79 5.07 8.01 -6.81
C PHE A 79 6.60 8.04 -6.94
N ALA A 80 7.12 9.26 -7.13
CA ALA A 80 8.53 9.50 -7.45
C ALA A 80 9.53 8.94 -6.42
N PRO A 81 9.32 9.06 -5.09
CA PRO A 81 10.28 8.52 -4.12
C PRO A 81 10.67 7.06 -4.35
N GLY A 82 9.71 6.20 -4.71
CA GLY A 82 9.95 4.77 -4.93
C GLY A 82 10.04 4.36 -6.39
N MET A 83 9.92 5.29 -7.34
CA MET A 83 9.67 4.99 -8.77
C MET A 83 8.61 3.90 -8.92
N SER A 84 7.47 4.13 -8.28
CA SER A 84 6.50 3.10 -7.94
C SER A 84 5.07 3.59 -8.13
N HIS A 85 4.18 2.66 -8.43
CA HIS A 85 2.74 2.85 -8.38
C HIS A 85 2.23 2.58 -6.96
N ALA A 86 2.34 3.59 -6.09
CA ALA A 86 2.18 3.39 -4.64
C ALA A 86 0.75 3.01 -4.25
N SER A 87 -0.24 3.71 -4.81
CA SER A 87 -1.61 3.54 -4.38
C SER A 87 -2.20 2.22 -4.85
N ALA A 88 -1.78 1.71 -6.01
CA ALA A 88 -2.26 0.45 -6.57
C ALA A 88 -1.96 -0.79 -5.72
N VAL A 89 -0.96 -0.74 -4.83
CA VAL A 89 -0.71 -1.80 -3.85
C VAL A 89 -1.25 -1.45 -2.47
N LEU A 90 -1.12 -0.18 -2.07
CA LEU A 90 -1.45 0.27 -0.72
C LEU A 90 -2.96 0.32 -0.47
N VAL A 91 -3.74 0.88 -1.40
CA VAL A 91 -5.19 1.04 -1.24
C VAL A 91 -5.88 -0.33 -1.17
N PRO A 92 -5.63 -1.29 -2.09
CA PRO A 92 -6.20 -2.64 -1.99
C PRO A 92 -5.85 -3.37 -0.70
N ALA A 93 -4.61 -3.24 -0.21
CA ALA A 93 -4.19 -3.87 1.04
C ALA A 93 -4.96 -3.32 2.26
N LEU A 94 -5.20 -2.01 2.29
CA LEU A 94 -5.98 -1.38 3.36
C LEU A 94 -7.47 -1.72 3.26
N LEU A 95 -8.04 -1.70 2.06
CA LEU A 95 -9.45 -2.06 1.82
C LEU A 95 -9.77 -3.50 2.21
N ALA A 96 -8.80 -4.41 2.12
CA ALA A 96 -8.99 -5.80 2.50
C ALA A 96 -9.14 -6.03 4.00
N VAL A 97 -8.69 -5.11 4.85
CA VAL A 97 -8.65 -5.29 6.32
C VAL A 97 -9.45 -4.24 7.09
N ILE A 98 -9.91 -3.18 6.43
CA ILE A 98 -10.69 -2.11 7.04
C ILE A 98 -12.09 -2.61 7.44
N LYS A 99 -12.63 -2.06 8.53
CA LYS A 99 -14.00 -2.33 8.99
C LYS A 99 -14.94 -1.18 8.61
N ASP A 100 -16.24 -1.45 8.57
CA ASP A 100 -17.26 -0.43 8.25
C ASP A 100 -17.13 0.80 9.16
N ALA A 101 -17.26 2.00 8.58
CA ALA A 101 -17.17 3.33 9.22
C ALA A 101 -15.77 3.88 9.56
N GLU A 102 -14.69 3.31 9.01
CA GLU A 102 -13.30 3.72 9.31
C GLU A 102 -12.65 4.70 8.31
N GLY A 103 -13.42 5.55 7.63
CA GLY A 103 -12.90 6.48 6.59
C GLY A 103 -11.69 7.34 7.03
N PRO A 104 -11.73 8.04 8.17
CA PRO A 104 -10.57 8.77 8.70
C PRO A 104 -9.37 7.88 9.05
N ALA A 105 -9.62 6.65 9.50
CA ALA A 105 -8.56 5.69 9.80
C ALA A 105 -7.90 5.16 8.51
N LEU A 106 -8.67 4.95 7.44
CA LEU A 106 -8.16 4.62 6.11
C LEU A 106 -7.17 5.68 5.62
N ILE A 107 -7.58 6.95 5.65
CA ILE A 107 -6.75 8.08 5.21
C ILE A 107 -5.46 8.16 6.03
N ARG A 108 -5.56 7.98 7.36
CA ARG A 108 -4.40 7.97 8.23
C ARG A 108 -3.45 6.82 7.91
N ALA A 109 -3.97 5.60 7.75
CA ALA A 109 -3.19 4.41 7.44
C ALA A 109 -2.51 4.50 6.06
N TYR A 110 -3.23 5.03 5.06
CA TYR A 110 -2.68 5.33 3.74
C TYR A 110 -1.50 6.30 3.84
N LEU A 111 -1.63 7.41 4.58
CA LEU A 111 -0.53 8.37 4.74
C LEU A 111 0.67 7.78 5.49
N ILE A 112 0.44 6.90 6.47
CA ILE A 112 1.52 6.17 7.16
C ILE A 112 2.26 5.24 6.20
N GLY A 113 1.53 4.45 5.41
CA GLY A 113 2.11 3.53 4.44
C GLY A 113 2.87 4.26 3.33
N LEU A 114 2.28 5.33 2.78
CA LEU A 114 2.90 6.15 1.74
C LEU A 114 4.20 6.80 2.24
N GLN A 115 4.24 7.28 3.49
CA GLN A 115 5.46 7.84 4.07
C GLN A 115 6.54 6.78 4.28
N ALA A 116 6.16 5.55 4.70
CA ALA A 116 7.12 4.46 4.85
C ALA A 116 7.74 4.06 3.50
N GLN A 117 6.92 4.00 2.45
CA GLN A 117 7.37 3.81 1.08
C GLN A 117 8.27 4.96 0.59
N ALA A 118 7.92 6.21 0.91
CA ALA A 118 8.73 7.38 0.57
C ALA A 118 10.12 7.31 1.20
N TYR A 119 10.16 6.99 2.50
CA TYR A 119 11.40 6.93 3.27
C TYR A 119 12.38 5.88 2.72
N ILE A 120 11.89 4.67 2.41
CA ILE A 120 12.74 3.63 1.84
C ILE A 120 13.05 3.90 0.36
N GLY A 121 12.08 4.38 -0.42
CA GLY A 121 12.27 4.74 -1.82
C GLY A 121 13.38 5.78 -2.00
N GLU A 122 13.35 6.86 -1.22
CA GLU A 122 14.40 7.89 -1.23
C GLU A 122 15.76 7.31 -0.82
N ALA A 123 15.80 6.38 0.13
CA ALA A 123 17.03 5.78 0.61
C ALA A 123 17.70 4.87 -0.42
N ILE A 124 16.94 4.09 -1.19
CA ILE A 124 17.49 3.21 -2.24
C ILE A 124 17.76 3.96 -3.55
N GLY A 125 17.00 5.03 -3.80
CA GLY A 125 17.19 5.96 -4.90
C GLY A 125 17.00 5.36 -6.30
N TYR A 126 17.28 6.19 -7.31
CA TYR A 126 17.09 5.85 -8.72
C TYR A 126 17.90 4.61 -9.18
N GLN A 127 19.01 4.32 -8.50
CA GLN A 127 19.87 3.19 -8.81
C GLN A 127 19.13 1.85 -8.71
N HIS A 128 18.20 1.72 -7.75
CA HIS A 128 17.37 0.53 -7.59
C HIS A 128 16.54 0.23 -8.85
N TYR A 129 15.91 1.26 -9.40
CA TYR A 129 15.13 1.16 -10.64
C TYR A 129 16.03 0.81 -11.83
N THR A 130 17.16 1.51 -11.99
CA THR A 130 18.08 1.25 -13.12
C THR A 130 18.82 -0.08 -13.03
N ALA A 131 18.87 -0.69 -11.85
CA ALA A 131 19.35 -2.06 -11.66
C ALA A 131 18.33 -3.11 -12.16
N GLY A 132 17.12 -2.68 -12.56
CA GLY A 132 16.08 -3.53 -13.13
C GLY A 132 14.97 -3.93 -12.16
N TRP A 133 14.99 -3.43 -10.92
CA TRP A 133 13.94 -3.73 -9.94
C TRP A 133 12.69 -2.86 -10.15
N HIS A 134 11.52 -3.47 -9.93
CA HIS A 134 10.24 -2.77 -10.01
C HIS A 134 9.82 -2.25 -8.63
N GLY A 135 9.99 -0.94 -8.41
CA GLY A 135 9.75 -0.27 -7.12
C GLY A 135 8.35 -0.48 -6.54
N THR A 136 7.33 -0.56 -7.39
CA THR A 136 5.95 -0.91 -7.01
C THR A 136 5.87 -2.19 -6.19
N SER A 137 6.65 -3.22 -6.57
CA SER A 137 6.66 -4.50 -5.85
C SER A 137 7.61 -4.49 -4.65
N THR A 138 8.85 -4.04 -4.84
CA THR A 138 9.91 -4.16 -3.84
C THR A 138 9.82 -3.14 -2.71
N VAL A 139 9.28 -1.95 -2.99
CA VAL A 139 9.09 -0.89 -1.98
C VAL A 139 7.63 -0.82 -1.54
N GLY A 140 6.70 -1.10 -2.44
CA GLY A 140 5.27 -1.08 -2.14
C GLY A 140 4.84 -2.08 -1.06
N CYS A 141 5.53 -3.23 -0.93
CA CYS A 141 5.27 -4.17 0.16
C CYS A 141 5.54 -3.56 1.55
N ILE A 142 6.54 -2.68 1.67
CA ILE A 142 6.90 -1.98 2.91
C ILE A 142 5.80 -0.99 3.28
N GLY A 143 5.35 -0.18 2.32
CA GLY A 143 4.26 0.77 2.53
C GLY A 143 2.96 0.08 2.91
N SER A 144 2.63 -1.00 2.20
CA SER A 144 1.44 -1.82 2.47
C SER A 144 1.47 -2.44 3.88
N ALA A 145 2.61 -3.03 4.26
CA ALA A 145 2.78 -3.61 5.59
C ALA A 145 2.69 -2.55 6.69
N ALA A 146 3.33 -1.39 6.52
CA ALA A 146 3.25 -0.29 7.48
C ALA A 146 1.82 0.24 7.65
N GLY A 147 1.12 0.50 6.54
CA GLY A 147 -0.25 1.00 6.53
C GLY A 147 -1.22 0.01 7.17
N VAL A 148 -1.17 -1.26 6.77
CA VAL A 148 -2.04 -2.33 7.32
C VAL A 148 -1.75 -2.55 8.80
N ALA A 149 -0.49 -2.64 9.22
CA ALA A 149 -0.13 -2.81 10.62
C ALA A 149 -0.63 -1.64 11.49
N ALA A 150 -0.50 -0.41 10.98
CA ALA A 150 -1.02 0.78 11.67
C ALA A 150 -2.56 0.82 11.72
N LEU A 151 -3.25 0.41 10.64
CA LEU A 151 -4.70 0.30 10.60
C LEU A 151 -5.23 -0.74 11.59
N MET A 152 -4.53 -1.87 11.70
CA MET A 152 -4.83 -2.94 12.66
C MET A 152 -4.47 -2.58 14.12
N GLY A 153 -3.89 -1.40 14.36
CA GLY A 153 -3.56 -0.93 15.71
C GLY A 153 -2.37 -1.64 16.34
N LEU A 154 -1.43 -2.16 15.54
CA LEU A 154 -0.20 -2.75 16.06
C LEU A 154 0.70 -1.67 16.70
N ASP A 155 1.44 -2.07 17.74
CA ASP A 155 2.48 -1.26 18.35
C ASP A 155 3.77 -1.24 17.50
N ALA A 156 4.75 -0.44 17.90
CA ALA A 156 6.01 -0.32 17.16
C ALA A 156 6.72 -1.68 16.97
N ALA A 157 6.65 -2.58 17.97
CA ALA A 157 7.21 -3.92 17.86
C ALA A 157 6.43 -4.81 16.88
N GLY A 158 5.11 -4.69 16.82
CA GLY A 158 4.25 -5.33 15.81
C GLY A 158 4.52 -4.83 14.40
N ILE A 159 4.62 -3.52 14.22
CA ILE A 159 4.93 -2.91 12.93
C ILE A 159 6.32 -3.34 12.46
N ALA A 160 7.33 -3.34 13.34
CA ALA A 160 8.69 -3.80 12.99
C ALA A 160 8.69 -5.26 12.48
N ARG A 161 7.95 -6.16 13.14
CA ARG A 161 7.80 -7.55 12.68
C ARG A 161 7.12 -7.66 11.32
N ALA A 162 6.05 -6.88 11.10
CA ALA A 162 5.35 -6.84 9.81
C ALA A 162 6.27 -6.35 8.69
N LEU A 163 7.05 -5.30 8.95
CA LEU A 163 8.06 -4.80 8.03
C LEU A 163 9.15 -5.83 7.74
N SER A 164 9.61 -6.59 8.73
CA SER A 164 10.63 -7.64 8.54
C SER A 164 10.13 -8.75 7.61
N ILE A 165 8.89 -9.19 7.81
CA ILE A 165 8.27 -10.21 6.96
C ILE A 165 8.10 -9.69 5.52
N ALA A 166 7.74 -8.42 5.36
CA ALA A 166 7.50 -7.82 4.04
C ALA A 166 8.74 -7.70 3.16
N VAL A 167 9.95 -7.65 3.75
CA VAL A 167 11.23 -7.51 3.03
C VAL A 167 12.03 -8.81 2.91
N SER A 168 11.42 -9.95 3.25
CA SER A 168 12.06 -11.28 3.23
C SER A 168 12.00 -11.95 1.86
#